data_AF-A0A9P4IFC0-F1
#
_entry.id   AF-A0A9P4IFC0-F1
#
_cell.length_a   1.000
_cell.length_b   1.000
_cell.length_c   1.000
_cell.angle_alpha   90.00
_cell.angle_beta   90.00
_cell.angle_gamma   90.00
#
_symmetry.space_group_name_H-M   'P 1'
#
loop_
_entity.id
_entity.type
_entity.pdbx_description
1 polymer ?
#
loop_
_entity_poly.entity_id
_entity_poly.type
_entity_poly.pdbx_seq_one_letter_code
_entity_poly.pdbx_strand_id
1 'polypeptide(L)'
;MTNSYLRPGDQHKAINNPFHDERPRINEYTAQEIATLQSRLDKQLGPEYISTRPGAGGSKVHYLAAEKVINLANEVFGFNGWSSSIQNVQIDFVDESQSTGKISLGLSTIVRVTLKDGAFHEDIGYGQIENCKGKAAAFEKAKKEAATDALKRALRNFGNVLGNCLYDKDYLQKVTKL
;
A
#
# COMPACT_ATOMS: atom_id res chain seq x y z
N MET A 1 -0.05 -34.47 -31.95
CA MET A 1 0.74 -33.36 -32.51
C MET A 1 -0.09 -32.68 -33.59
N THR A 2 -0.79 -31.60 -33.27
CA THR A 2 -1.51 -30.79 -34.25
C THR A 2 -0.82 -29.44 -34.35
N ASN A 3 -0.04 -29.27 -35.42
CA ASN A 3 0.59 -28.01 -35.80
C ASN A 3 -0.50 -26.98 -36.12
N SER A 4 -0.67 -25.96 -35.28
CA SER A 4 -1.45 -24.78 -35.61
C SER A 4 -0.64 -23.92 -36.59
N TYR A 5 -0.96 -24.01 -37.88
CA TYR A 5 -0.42 -23.13 -38.91
C TYR A 5 -0.89 -21.69 -38.65
N LEU A 6 0.05 -20.82 -38.28
CA LEU A 6 -0.14 -19.37 -38.34
C LEU A 6 -0.39 -18.97 -39.78
N ARG A 7 -1.47 -18.23 -40.04
CA ARG A 7 -1.85 -17.79 -41.39
C ARG A 7 -0.99 -16.58 -41.79
N PRO A 8 -0.67 -16.41 -43.09
CA PRO A 8 -0.05 -15.19 -43.58
C PRO A 8 -0.90 -13.97 -43.21
N GLY A 9 -0.40 -13.13 -42.29
CA GLY A 9 -1.13 -12.00 -41.71
C GLY A 9 -1.16 -11.98 -40.18
N ASP A 10 -0.98 -13.13 -39.52
CA ASP A 10 -0.94 -13.24 -38.05
C ASP A 10 0.32 -12.58 -37.41
N GLN A 11 1.27 -12.14 -38.25
CA GLN A 11 2.48 -11.40 -37.87
C GLN A 11 2.23 -9.91 -37.61
N HIS A 12 1.07 -9.37 -38.03
CA HIS A 12 0.64 -8.03 -37.66
C HIS A 12 -0.09 -8.07 -36.32
N LYS A 13 0.64 -8.33 -35.23
CA LYS A 13 0.16 -7.93 -33.90
C LYS A 13 -0.16 -6.44 -33.96
N ALA A 14 -1.35 -6.07 -33.47
CA ALA A 14 -1.88 -4.72 -33.44
C ALA A 14 -0.75 -3.72 -33.14
N ILE A 15 -0.43 -2.90 -34.14
CA ILE A 15 0.45 -1.75 -33.97
C ILE A 15 -0.33 -0.85 -32.99
N ASN A 16 0.11 -0.78 -31.73
CA ASN A 16 -0.45 0.18 -30.81
C ASN A 16 -0.19 1.57 -31.42
N ASN A 17 -1.26 2.23 -31.82
CA ASN A 17 -1.18 3.53 -32.46
C ASN A 17 -0.44 4.50 -31.51
N PRO A 18 0.75 5.02 -31.89
CA PRO A 18 1.52 5.92 -31.02
C PRO A 18 0.85 7.30 -30.88
N PHE A 19 -0.23 7.55 -31.62
CA PHE A 19 -1.09 8.73 -31.55
C PHE A 19 -2.44 8.43 -30.88
N HIS A 20 -2.56 7.32 -30.14
CA HIS A 20 -3.70 7.21 -29.23
C HIS A 20 -3.58 8.35 -28.23
N ASP A 21 -4.46 9.35 -28.36
CA ASP A 21 -4.54 10.49 -27.44
C ASP A 21 -4.50 9.95 -26.02
N GLU A 22 -3.38 10.15 -25.31
CA GLU A 22 -3.41 10.20 -23.87
C GLU A 22 -4.38 11.33 -23.56
N ARG A 23 -5.65 10.98 -23.34
CA ARG A 23 -6.72 11.94 -23.04
C ARG A 23 -6.12 12.91 -22.04
N PRO A 24 -6.07 14.22 -22.33
CA PRO A 24 -5.50 15.20 -21.42
C PRO A 24 -6.09 14.91 -20.05
N ARG A 25 -5.24 14.70 -19.03
CA ARG A 25 -5.72 14.47 -17.68
C ARG A 25 -6.42 15.75 -17.24
N ILE A 26 -7.73 15.79 -17.43
CA ILE A 26 -8.56 16.87 -16.93
C ILE A 26 -8.53 16.71 -15.42
N ASN A 27 -7.89 17.64 -14.72
CA ASN A 27 -7.90 17.64 -13.27
C ASN A 27 -9.36 17.79 -12.82
N GLU A 28 -9.90 16.72 -12.24
CA GLU A 28 -11.29 16.68 -11.79
C GLU A 28 -11.54 17.54 -10.55
N TYR A 29 -10.48 18.04 -9.91
CA TYR A 29 -10.57 18.92 -8.76
C TYR A 29 -10.58 20.39 -9.16
N THR A 30 -11.56 21.13 -8.64
CA THR A 30 -11.58 22.59 -8.64
C THR A 30 -10.47 23.16 -7.75
N ALA A 31 -10.07 24.42 -7.96
CA ALA A 31 -9.08 25.08 -7.11
C ALA A 31 -9.48 25.10 -5.62
N GLN A 32 -10.79 25.25 -5.34
CA GLN A 32 -11.35 25.18 -3.99
C GLN A 32 -11.18 23.78 -3.36
N GLU A 33 -11.44 22.72 -4.12
CA GLU A 33 -11.22 21.34 -3.67
C GLU A 33 -9.74 21.07 -3.41
N ILE A 34 -8.85 21.50 -4.31
CA ILE A 34 -7.39 21.35 -4.14
C ILE A 34 -6.94 22.01 -2.83
N ALA A 35 -7.33 23.27 -2.59
CA ALA A 35 -6.97 23.98 -1.36
C ALA A 35 -7.52 23.28 -0.11
N THR A 36 -8.75 22.76 -0.18
CA THR A 36 -9.38 22.03 0.93
C THR A 36 -8.67 20.70 1.21
N LEU A 37 -8.33 19.95 0.16
CA LEU A 37 -7.60 18.68 0.27
C LEU A 37 -6.21 18.91 0.84
N GLN A 38 -5.47 19.89 0.33
CA GLN A 38 -4.15 20.25 0.84
C GLN A 38 -4.22 20.58 2.33
N SER A 39 -5.17 21.43 2.74
CA SER A 39 -5.35 21.79 4.15
C SER A 39 -5.68 20.59 5.04
N ARG A 40 -6.43 19.60 4.55
CA ARG A 40 -6.71 18.37 5.28
C ARG A 40 -5.47 17.48 5.39
N LEU A 41 -4.72 17.33 4.31
CA LEU A 41 -3.52 16.49 4.22
C LEU A 41 -2.37 17.02 5.09
N ASP A 42 -2.29 18.34 5.27
CA ASP A 42 -1.25 18.99 6.09
C ASP A 42 -1.43 18.76 7.60
N LYS A 43 -2.64 18.44 8.05
CA LYS A 43 -2.93 18.17 9.46
C LYS A 43 -2.12 16.97 9.97
N GLN A 44 -1.69 17.04 11.22
CA GLN A 44 -1.05 15.92 11.90
C GLN A 44 -2.10 15.10 12.66
N LEU A 45 -1.81 13.81 12.90
CA LEU A 45 -2.70 12.92 13.64
C LEU A 45 -2.82 13.34 15.11
N GLY A 46 -3.99 13.14 15.70
CA GLY A 46 -4.14 13.18 17.16
C GLY A 46 -3.59 11.91 17.83
N PRO A 47 -3.24 11.94 19.13
CA PRO A 47 -2.73 10.78 19.87
C PRO A 47 -3.67 9.56 19.80
N GLU A 48 -4.99 9.79 19.72
CA GLU A 48 -6.03 8.77 19.61
C GLU A 48 -5.91 7.90 18.35
N TYR A 49 -5.24 8.38 17.31
CA TYR A 49 -4.99 7.61 16.09
C TYR A 49 -3.74 6.74 16.18
N ILE A 50 -2.81 7.05 17.08
CA ILE A 50 -1.48 6.44 17.16
C ILE A 50 -1.53 5.22 18.08
N SER A 51 -1.05 4.10 17.57
CA SER A 51 -0.84 2.87 18.35
C SER A 51 0.65 2.64 18.56
N THR A 52 1.00 1.92 19.63
CA THR A 52 2.39 1.58 19.96
C THR A 52 2.59 0.09 20.08
N ARG A 53 3.70 -0.41 19.56
CA ARG A 53 4.18 -1.78 19.82
C ARG A 53 5.62 -1.76 20.33
N PRO A 54 6.05 -2.79 21.08
CA PRO A 54 7.47 -2.99 21.38
C PRO A 54 8.30 -3.10 20.09
N GLY A 55 9.40 -2.39 20.04
CA GLY A 55 10.43 -2.45 19.00
C GLY A 55 11.72 -3.09 19.51
N ALA A 56 12.74 -3.13 18.65
CA ALA A 56 14.05 -3.65 19.02
C ALA A 56 14.69 -2.80 20.14
N GLY A 57 15.45 -3.47 21.02
CA GLY A 57 16.20 -2.78 22.09
C GLY A 57 15.35 -2.04 23.11
N GLY A 58 14.08 -2.44 23.31
CA GLY A 58 13.17 -1.79 24.26
C GLY A 58 12.55 -0.48 23.75
N SER A 59 12.80 -0.11 22.48
CA SER A 59 12.15 1.04 21.85
C SER A 59 10.64 0.80 21.66
N LYS A 60 9.87 1.88 21.50
CA LYS A 60 8.46 1.81 21.08
C LYS A 60 8.37 2.21 19.61
N VAL A 61 7.63 1.45 18.83
CA VAL A 61 7.31 1.78 17.43
C VAL A 61 5.88 2.30 17.38
N HIS A 62 5.73 3.54 16.91
CA HIS A 62 4.45 4.18 16.67
C HIS A 62 3.93 3.78 15.29
N TYR A 63 2.64 3.45 15.19
CA TYR A 63 2.02 3.07 13.93
C TYR A 63 0.55 3.50 13.89
N LEU A 64 0.05 3.76 12.68
CA LEU A 64 -1.37 3.95 12.42
C LEU A 64 -1.99 2.60 12.03
N ALA A 65 -3.09 2.23 12.69
CA ALA A 65 -3.82 1.01 12.39
C ALA A 65 -4.49 1.10 11.01
N ALA A 66 -4.58 -0.02 10.29
CA ALA A 66 -5.09 -0.04 8.92
C ALA A 66 -6.52 0.48 8.79
N GLU A 67 -7.40 0.09 9.72
CA GLU A 67 -8.79 0.54 9.76
C GLU A 67 -8.87 2.09 9.87
N LYS A 68 -8.05 2.69 10.72
CA LYS A 68 -7.94 4.15 10.84
C LYS A 68 -7.42 4.81 9.57
N VAL A 69 -6.40 4.23 8.92
CA VAL A 69 -5.89 4.75 7.63
C VAL A 69 -6.99 4.78 6.58
N ILE A 70 -7.79 3.70 6.47
CA ILE A 70 -8.88 3.59 5.50
C ILE A 70 -9.96 4.63 5.78
N ASN A 71 -10.35 4.82 7.05
CA ASN A 71 -11.34 5.83 7.43
C ASN A 71 -10.85 7.24 7.11
N LEU A 72 -9.59 7.56 7.45
CA LEU A 72 -9.00 8.86 7.13
C LEU A 72 -8.93 9.09 5.62
N ALA A 73 -8.59 8.08 4.82
CA ALA A 73 -8.64 8.21 3.36
C ALA A 73 -10.07 8.48 2.85
N ASN A 74 -11.07 7.81 3.40
CA ASN A 74 -12.48 8.06 3.08
C ASN A 74 -12.95 9.47 3.51
N GLU A 75 -12.47 9.98 4.65
CA GLU A 75 -12.80 11.33 5.13
C GLU A 75 -12.12 12.42 4.29
N VAL A 76 -10.86 12.20 3.88
CA VAL A 76 -10.09 13.16 3.10
C VAL A 76 -10.54 13.19 1.65
N PHE A 77 -10.57 12.03 0.98
CA PHE A 77 -10.82 11.93 -0.46
C PHE A 77 -12.28 11.65 -0.81
N GLY A 78 -13.09 11.18 0.15
CA GLY A 78 -14.41 10.60 -0.12
C GLY A 78 -14.32 9.12 -0.48
N PHE A 79 -15.38 8.35 -0.19
CA PHE A 79 -15.40 6.90 -0.40
C PHE A 79 -15.15 6.46 -1.86
N ASN A 80 -15.44 7.33 -2.83
CA ASN A 80 -15.22 7.12 -4.25
C ASN A 80 -14.10 7.99 -4.84
N GLY A 81 -13.40 8.77 -4.01
CA GLY A 81 -12.33 9.66 -4.46
C GLY A 81 -10.95 9.01 -4.48
N TRP A 82 -10.84 7.77 -4.00
CA TRP A 82 -9.61 6.98 -4.03
C TRP A 82 -9.91 5.50 -4.26
N SER A 83 -8.91 4.78 -4.76
CA SER A 83 -8.94 3.34 -4.93
C SER A 83 -7.56 2.76 -4.63
N SER A 84 -7.48 1.45 -4.39
CA SER A 84 -6.20 0.75 -4.26
C SER A 84 -6.19 -0.53 -5.08
N SER A 85 -5.00 -0.93 -5.54
CA SER A 85 -4.81 -2.15 -6.33
C SER A 85 -3.45 -2.77 -6.05
N ILE A 86 -3.44 -4.10 -5.89
CA ILE A 86 -2.19 -4.88 -5.78
C ILE A 86 -1.58 -4.99 -7.17
N GLN A 87 -0.36 -4.48 -7.33
CA GLN A 87 0.37 -4.51 -8.59
C GLN A 87 1.21 -5.78 -8.71
N ASN A 88 1.85 -6.19 -7.61
CA ASN A 88 2.72 -7.35 -7.58
C ASN A 88 2.71 -7.99 -6.19
N VAL A 89 2.89 -9.31 -6.15
CA VAL A 89 3.17 -10.07 -4.94
C VAL A 89 4.34 -10.99 -5.24
N GLN A 90 5.44 -10.81 -4.53
CA GLN A 90 6.65 -11.60 -4.69
C GLN A 90 6.93 -12.37 -3.40
N ILE A 91 7.03 -13.69 -3.54
CA ILE A 91 7.45 -14.56 -2.44
C ILE A 91 8.98 -14.55 -2.41
N ASP A 92 9.56 -14.00 -1.36
CA ASP A 92 11.00 -13.81 -1.26
C ASP A 92 11.69 -15.07 -0.71
N PHE A 93 11.05 -15.75 0.25
CA PHE A 93 11.47 -17.07 0.70
C PHE A 93 10.31 -17.87 1.31
N VAL A 94 10.45 -19.20 1.27
CA VAL A 94 9.60 -20.15 2.00
C VAL A 94 10.46 -21.32 2.47
N ASP A 95 10.70 -21.37 3.76
CA ASP A 95 11.52 -22.39 4.40
C ASP A 95 10.66 -23.32 5.26
N GLU A 96 10.93 -24.61 5.15
CA GLU A 96 10.29 -25.65 5.97
C GLU A 96 11.35 -26.31 6.85
N SER A 97 11.19 -26.19 8.16
CA SER A 97 12.10 -26.78 9.13
C SER A 97 12.04 -28.30 9.04
N GLN A 98 13.15 -28.95 8.63
CA GLN A 98 13.21 -30.41 8.50
C GLN A 98 12.97 -31.15 9.83
N SER A 99 13.29 -30.54 10.96
CA SER A 99 13.12 -31.14 12.29
C SER A 99 11.72 -30.95 12.86
N THR A 100 11.00 -29.88 12.50
CA THR A 100 9.71 -29.54 13.12
C THR A 100 8.52 -29.46 12.15
N GLY A 101 8.77 -29.49 10.84
CA GLY A 101 7.76 -29.27 9.80
C GLY A 101 7.16 -27.86 9.79
N LYS A 102 7.72 -26.92 10.57
CA LYS A 102 7.22 -25.55 10.67
C LYS A 102 7.68 -24.71 9.49
N ILE A 103 6.82 -23.77 9.08
CA ILE A 103 7.04 -22.90 7.94
C ILE A 103 7.47 -21.52 8.40
N SER A 104 8.56 -21.02 7.81
CA SER A 104 8.94 -19.61 7.84
C SER A 104 8.83 -19.05 6.43
N LEU A 105 8.22 -17.89 6.26
CA LEU A 105 8.16 -17.22 4.95
C LEU A 105 8.17 -15.70 5.07
N GLY A 106 8.64 -15.08 4.00
CA GLY A 106 8.60 -13.65 3.77
C GLY A 106 8.16 -13.37 2.34
N LEU A 107 7.34 -12.34 2.17
CA LEU A 107 6.91 -11.87 0.87
C LEU A 107 6.72 -10.36 0.86
N SER A 108 6.96 -9.77 -0.31
CA SER A 108 6.76 -8.37 -0.60
C SER A 108 5.54 -8.17 -1.51
N THR A 109 4.80 -7.09 -1.29
CA THR A 109 3.65 -6.70 -2.10
C THR A 109 3.79 -5.24 -2.53
N ILE A 110 3.54 -4.94 -3.80
CA ILE A 110 3.45 -3.57 -4.30
C ILE A 110 1.97 -3.19 -4.38
N VAL A 111 1.57 -2.10 -3.72
CA VAL A 111 0.22 -1.55 -3.82
C VAL A 111 0.28 -0.16 -4.43
N ARG A 112 -0.62 0.10 -5.39
CA ARG A 112 -0.91 1.42 -5.93
C ARG A 112 -2.16 1.98 -5.27
N VAL A 113 -2.11 3.22 -4.83
CA VAL A 113 -3.27 4.03 -4.43
C VAL A 113 -3.47 5.12 -5.46
N THR A 114 -4.66 5.21 -6.03
CA THR A 114 -5.00 6.14 -7.11
C THR A 114 -6.18 7.02 -6.69
N LEU A 115 -6.04 8.34 -6.83
CA LEU A 115 -7.11 9.33 -6.61
C LEU A 115 -8.01 9.46 -7.85
N LYS A 116 -9.18 10.11 -7.71
CA LYS A 116 -10.13 10.27 -8.83
C LYS A 116 -9.57 11.01 -10.04
N ASP A 117 -8.63 11.93 -9.84
CA ASP A 117 -7.94 12.66 -10.92
C ASP A 117 -6.82 11.84 -11.61
N GLY A 118 -6.60 10.60 -11.17
CA GLY A 118 -5.58 9.70 -11.69
C GLY A 118 -4.18 9.91 -11.10
N ALA A 119 -3.99 10.82 -10.14
CA ALA A 119 -2.77 10.89 -9.37
C ALA A 119 -2.62 9.61 -8.52
N PHE A 120 -1.39 9.08 -8.41
CA PHE A 120 -1.17 7.85 -7.67
C PHE A 120 0.19 7.80 -6.98
N HIS A 121 0.26 7.00 -5.92
CA HIS A 121 1.49 6.59 -5.28
C HIS A 121 1.54 5.07 -5.16
N GLU A 122 2.74 4.53 -5.31
CA GLU A 122 3.05 3.12 -5.08
C GLU A 122 4.07 2.99 -3.96
N ASP A 123 3.91 1.97 -3.13
CA ASP A 123 4.94 1.60 -2.16
C ASP A 123 4.92 0.08 -1.96
N ILE A 124 6.01 -0.44 -1.42
CA ILE A 124 6.22 -1.84 -1.12
C ILE A 124 5.84 -2.08 0.34
N GLY A 125 5.06 -3.12 0.61
CA GLY A 125 4.82 -3.64 1.96
C GLY A 125 5.42 -5.02 2.12
N TYR A 126 5.73 -5.38 3.36
CA TYR A 126 6.33 -6.67 3.68
C TYR A 126 5.52 -7.43 4.71
N GLY A 127 5.40 -8.74 4.51
CA GLY A 127 4.69 -9.63 5.40
C GLY A 127 5.52 -10.87 5.64
N GLN A 128 5.63 -11.26 6.91
CA GLN A 128 6.43 -12.40 7.30
C GLN A 128 5.81 -13.18 8.45
N ILE A 129 6.22 -14.44 8.54
CA ILE A 129 5.87 -15.31 9.66
C ILE A 129 7.00 -16.32 9.82
N GLU A 130 7.33 -16.61 11.07
CA GLU A 130 8.34 -17.61 11.42
C GLU A 130 7.69 -18.74 12.20
N ASN A 131 8.19 -19.96 12.02
CA ASN A 131 7.82 -21.11 12.85
C ASN A 131 6.31 -21.42 12.87
N CYS A 132 5.60 -21.15 11.78
CA CYS A 132 4.16 -21.37 11.65
C CYS A 132 3.84 -22.86 11.50
N LYS A 133 2.75 -23.29 12.12
CA LYS A 133 2.17 -24.63 11.89
C LYS A 133 1.31 -24.57 10.63
N GLY A 134 1.84 -25.08 9.52
CA GLY A 134 1.11 -25.27 8.26
C GLY A 134 1.30 -24.15 7.25
N LYS A 135 1.52 -24.56 5.98
CA LYS A 135 1.85 -23.68 4.87
C LYS A 135 0.73 -22.69 4.53
N ALA A 136 -0.53 -23.12 4.58
CA ALA A 136 -1.68 -22.27 4.26
C ALA A 136 -1.85 -21.08 5.22
N ALA A 137 -1.84 -21.34 6.53
CA ALA A 137 -1.94 -20.30 7.55
C ALA A 137 -0.77 -19.31 7.48
N ALA A 138 0.42 -19.83 7.16
CA ALA A 138 1.61 -19.03 7.00
C ALA A 138 1.48 -18.05 5.81
N PHE A 139 1.05 -18.54 4.64
CA PHE A 139 0.77 -17.70 3.47
C PHE A 139 -0.36 -16.69 3.72
N GLU A 140 -1.43 -17.10 4.40
CA GLU A 140 -2.56 -16.22 4.71
C GLU A 140 -2.12 -15.02 5.54
N LYS A 141 -1.38 -15.24 6.63
CA LYS A 141 -0.87 -14.15 7.47
C LYS A 141 0.06 -13.23 6.69
N ALA A 142 1.09 -13.79 6.04
CA ALA A 142 2.10 -12.99 5.35
C ALA A 142 1.50 -12.15 4.21
N LYS A 143 0.58 -12.72 3.41
CA LYS A 143 -0.10 -11.97 2.33
C LYS A 143 -0.97 -10.84 2.86
N LYS A 144 -1.77 -11.10 3.91
CA LYS A 144 -2.61 -10.06 4.54
C LYS A 144 -1.77 -8.94 5.14
N GLU A 145 -0.67 -9.29 5.80
CA GLU A 145 0.24 -8.32 6.41
C GLU A 145 0.94 -7.46 5.35
N ALA A 146 1.53 -8.08 4.31
CA ALA A 146 2.23 -7.36 3.25
C ALA A 146 1.32 -6.40 2.48
N ALA A 147 0.11 -6.86 2.11
CA ALA A 147 -0.86 -6.00 1.41
C ALA A 147 -1.31 -4.81 2.28
N THR A 148 -1.55 -5.06 3.58
CA THR A 148 -1.94 -4.00 4.52
C THR A 148 -0.81 -3.00 4.74
N ASP A 149 0.42 -3.48 4.88
CA ASP A 149 1.59 -2.63 5.05
C ASP A 149 1.83 -1.75 3.81
N ALA A 150 1.76 -2.34 2.62
CA ALA A 150 1.92 -1.64 1.34
C ALA A 150 0.88 -0.53 1.17
N LEU A 151 -0.39 -0.83 1.50
CA LEU A 151 -1.48 0.15 1.45
C LEU A 151 -1.21 1.36 2.35
N LYS A 152 -0.84 1.13 3.62
CA LYS A 152 -0.54 2.22 4.57
C LYS A 152 0.63 3.06 4.08
N ARG A 153 1.66 2.40 3.53
CA ARG A 153 2.87 3.05 3.02
C ARG A 153 2.62 3.86 1.75
N ALA A 154 1.74 3.39 0.86
CA ALA A 154 1.31 4.15 -0.29
C ALA A 154 0.48 5.39 0.14
N LEU A 155 -0.45 5.23 1.08
CA LEU A 155 -1.31 6.31 1.56
C LEU A 155 -0.57 7.44 2.27
N ARG A 156 0.47 7.14 3.07
CA ARG A 156 1.25 8.21 3.74
C ARG A 156 1.88 9.19 2.75
N ASN A 157 2.18 8.80 1.51
CA ASN A 157 2.83 9.69 0.55
C ASN A 157 1.93 10.89 0.15
N PHE A 158 0.62 10.81 0.41
CA PHE A 158 -0.29 11.93 0.15
C PHE A 158 -0.28 12.99 1.26
N GLY A 159 0.12 12.69 2.50
CA GLY A 159 0.12 13.71 3.55
C GLY A 159 0.29 13.23 4.99
N ASN A 160 0.47 14.20 5.88
CA ASN A 160 0.68 14.00 7.32
C ASN A 160 -0.47 13.25 7.97
N VAL A 161 -1.71 13.63 7.65
CA VAL A 161 -2.92 13.03 8.24
C VAL A 161 -3.05 11.55 7.88
N LEU A 162 -2.44 11.10 6.79
CA LEU A 162 -2.46 9.69 6.36
C LEU A 162 -1.26 8.89 6.89
N GLY A 163 -0.55 9.44 7.88
CA GLY A 163 0.50 8.74 8.61
C GLY A 163 1.92 9.21 8.32
N ASN A 164 2.13 10.20 7.45
CA ASN A 164 3.48 10.72 7.20
C ASN A 164 4.09 11.37 8.46
N CYS A 165 3.27 11.99 9.32
CA CYS A 165 3.75 12.62 10.55
C CYS A 165 4.37 11.62 11.54
N LEU A 166 4.08 10.32 11.43
CA LEU A 166 4.68 9.29 12.30
C LEU A 166 6.19 9.09 12.07
N TYR A 167 6.74 9.64 10.99
CA TYR A 167 8.19 9.63 10.72
C TYR A 167 8.91 10.85 11.31
N ASP A 168 8.16 11.87 11.74
CA ASP A 168 8.70 13.05 12.39
C ASP A 168 8.92 12.78 13.89
N LYS A 169 10.19 12.75 14.30
CA LYS A 169 10.60 12.51 15.68
C LYS A 169 10.13 13.61 16.64
N ASP A 170 10.11 14.86 16.19
CA ASP A 170 9.71 16.00 17.03
C ASP A 170 8.21 15.96 17.27
N TYR A 171 7.44 15.61 16.24
CA TYR A 171 6.01 15.35 16.37
C TYR A 171 5.74 14.21 17.37
N LEU A 172 6.43 13.06 17.21
CA LEU A 172 6.24 11.93 18.12
C LEU A 172 6.58 12.29 19.58
N GLN A 173 7.63 13.09 19.81
CA GLN A 173 7.98 13.56 21.15
C GLN A 173 6.91 14.47 21.76
N LYS A 174 6.23 15.30 20.95
CA LYS A 174 5.16 16.18 21.43
C LYS A 174 3.90 15.39 21.76
N VAL A 175 3.50 14.47 20.87
CA VAL A 175 2.23 13.76 20.98
C VAL A 175 2.24 12.65 22.05
N THR A 176 3.43 12.16 22.42
CA THR A 176 3.60 11.12 23.46
C THR A 176 3.80 11.67 24.88
N LYS A 177 3.98 12.98 25.02
CA LYS A 177 4.08 13.68 26.32
C LYS A 177 2.73 14.16 26.87
N LEU A 178 1.69 14.11 26.04
CA LEU A 178 0.28 14.30 26.41
C LEU A 178 -0.27 12.99 26.98
#